data_AF-A0A538IA44-F1
#
_entry.id   AF-A0A538IA44-F1
#
_cell.length_a   1.000
_cell.length_b   1.000
_cell.length_c   1.000
_cell.angle_alpha   90.00
_cell.angle_beta   90.00
_cell.angle_gamma   90.00
#
_symmetry.space_group_name_H-M   'P 1'
#
loop_
_entity.id
_entity.type
_entity.pdbx_description
1 polymer ?
#
loop_
_entity_poly.entity_id
_entity_poly.type
_entity_poly.pdbx_seq_one_letter_code
_entity_poly.pdbx_strand_id
1 'polypeptide(L)'
;MTSERLLKRAAEATRSSKRVQLHASADATEIARDISAMANSGGGVVVVAGVVEEERLHEELERRVEPEFDGFEAHPVVRAGTPATALVVEAAVGMPLVFVDDGELYFRRGGRSSRAHGNDVRDFILRQLNATRRQWIANIRQVMHAPDRAEVAIVETADRDEEGRPTLIRLTTDPHAPLYGQVDPDQSHPYRQKEAIAEANRRLDGTRSVNAFDVLSVRRVYDITEASRPEFVHVPKFGSPQYSDAFVDWLVEQDARDPGFFEAAKSRYLATRGSRR
;
A
#
# COMPACT_ATOMS: atom_id res chain seq x y z
N MET A 1 2.94 -8.91 9.24
CA MET A 1 2.78 -7.96 10.37
C MET A 1 2.03 -6.79 9.79
N THR A 2 1.02 -6.26 10.48
CA THR A 2 0.29 -5.10 9.98
C THR A 2 1.13 -3.82 10.11
N SER A 3 0.99 -2.91 9.14
CA SER A 3 1.71 -1.62 9.09
C SER A 3 1.47 -0.79 10.35
N GLU A 4 0.26 -0.81 10.91
CA GLU A 4 -0.07 -0.15 12.18
C GLU A 4 0.84 -0.58 13.35
N ARG A 5 1.16 -1.88 13.45
CA ARG A 5 2.02 -2.40 14.51
C ARG A 5 3.47 -1.93 14.34
N LEU A 6 3.90 -1.75 13.09
CA LEU A 6 5.23 -1.22 12.77
C LEU A 6 5.30 0.28 13.08
N LEU A 7 4.27 1.05 12.75
CA LEU A 7 4.18 2.47 13.09
C LEU A 7 4.16 2.72 14.60
N LYS A 8 3.41 1.91 15.36
CA LYS A 8 3.46 1.96 16.82
C LYS A 8 4.87 1.70 17.35
N ARG A 9 5.55 0.68 16.83
CA ARG A 9 6.95 0.39 17.19
C ARG A 9 7.91 1.49 16.79
N ALA A 10 7.70 2.14 15.65
CA ALA A 10 8.50 3.27 15.21
C ALA A 10 8.41 4.44 16.20
N ALA A 11 7.21 4.73 16.69
CA ALA A 11 6.97 5.79 17.67
C ALA A 11 7.60 5.46 19.05
N GLU A 12 7.46 4.22 19.52
CA GLU A 12 7.76 3.84 20.91
C GLU A 12 9.17 3.26 21.14
N ALA A 13 9.85 2.78 20.09
CA ALA A 13 11.12 2.10 20.25
C ALA A 13 12.22 3.02 20.80
N THR A 14 12.92 2.55 21.84
CA THR A 14 14.06 3.25 22.45
C THR A 14 15.41 2.82 21.88
N ARG A 15 15.46 1.69 21.18
CA ARG A 15 16.68 1.14 20.56
C ARG A 15 16.38 0.38 19.27
N SER A 16 17.38 0.30 18.39
CA SER A 16 17.33 -0.56 17.21
C SER A 16 17.19 -2.04 17.59
N SER A 17 16.46 -2.79 16.78
CA SER A 17 16.14 -4.20 16.96
C SER A 17 16.01 -4.90 15.61
N LYS A 18 15.68 -6.20 15.62
CA LYS A 18 15.52 -6.97 14.37
C LYS A 18 14.44 -6.39 13.44
N ARG A 19 13.48 -5.63 13.97
CA ARG A 19 12.33 -5.09 13.22
C ARG A 19 12.26 -3.58 13.21
N VAL A 20 13.19 -2.90 13.90
CA VAL A 20 13.21 -1.43 14.01
C VAL A 20 14.64 -0.96 13.84
N GLN A 21 14.89 -0.02 12.95
CA GLN A 21 16.15 0.68 12.81
C GLN A 21 15.91 2.16 13.11
N LEU A 22 16.79 2.77 13.90
CA LEU A 22 16.70 4.19 14.26
C LEU A 22 17.90 4.94 13.67
N HIS A 23 17.60 6.04 12.98
CA HIS A 23 18.56 6.95 12.35
C HIS A 23 18.36 8.37 12.87
N ALA A 24 19.46 9.03 13.21
CA ALA A 24 19.45 10.43 13.63
C ALA A 24 19.47 11.40 12.44
N SER A 25 19.87 10.94 11.26
CA SER A 25 19.99 11.73 10.03
C SER A 25 19.54 10.93 8.81
N ALA A 26 19.20 11.63 7.74
CA ALA A 26 18.75 11.05 6.48
C ALA A 26 19.92 10.78 5.51
N ASP A 27 20.87 9.93 5.89
CA ASP A 27 21.88 9.44 4.93
C ASP A 27 21.24 8.38 4.01
N ALA A 28 21.09 8.73 2.74
CA ALA A 28 20.36 7.90 1.80
C ALA A 28 21.03 6.54 1.54
N THR A 29 22.37 6.47 1.54
CA THR A 29 23.10 5.22 1.33
C THR A 29 22.98 4.29 2.54
N GLU A 30 23.06 4.82 3.76
CA GLU A 30 22.84 4.01 4.97
C GLU A 30 21.39 3.53 5.08
N ILE A 31 20.44 4.40 4.74
CA ILE A 31 19.01 4.05 4.74
C ILE A 31 18.72 2.97 3.70
N ALA A 32 19.22 3.09 2.47
CA ALA A 32 19.07 2.08 1.43
C ALA A 32 19.61 0.71 1.90
N ARG A 33 20.79 0.68 2.54
CA ARG A 33 21.34 -0.54 3.15
C ARG A 33 20.42 -1.14 4.21
N ASP A 34 19.84 -0.30 5.07
CA ASP A 34 18.94 -0.75 6.12
C ASP A 34 17.59 -1.23 5.59
N ILE A 35 17.05 -0.60 4.54
CA ILE A 35 15.87 -1.05 3.81
C ILE A 35 16.14 -2.45 3.23
N SER A 36 17.23 -2.61 2.46
CA SER A 36 17.58 -3.90 1.85
C SER A 36 17.77 -4.99 2.91
N ALA A 37 18.45 -4.67 4.02
CA ALA A 37 18.64 -5.59 5.12
C ALA A 37 17.32 -6.01 5.79
N MET A 38 16.41 -5.05 6.02
CA MET A 38 15.08 -5.32 6.58
C MET A 38 14.28 -6.20 5.65
N ALA A 39 14.24 -5.88 4.36
CA ALA A 39 13.50 -6.64 3.36
C ALA A 39 13.98 -8.08 3.26
N ASN A 40 15.29 -8.29 3.17
CA ASN A 40 15.93 -9.60 3.20
C ASN A 40 15.63 -10.38 4.50
N SER A 41 15.27 -9.71 5.59
CA SER A 41 15.02 -10.31 6.90
C SER A 41 13.55 -10.48 7.24
N GLY A 42 12.66 -10.27 6.27
CA GLY A 42 11.22 -10.42 6.41
C GLY A 42 10.47 -9.13 6.81
N GLY A 43 11.05 -7.97 6.51
CA GLY A 43 10.47 -6.64 6.69
C GLY A 43 10.64 -6.05 8.10
N GLY A 44 10.32 -4.77 8.24
CA GLY A 44 10.48 -4.01 9.46
C GLY A 44 10.13 -2.54 9.28
N VAL A 45 10.73 -1.69 10.10
CA VAL A 45 10.60 -0.23 9.96
C VAL A 45 11.94 0.43 10.18
N VAL A 46 12.29 1.35 9.30
CA VAL A 46 13.44 2.26 9.47
C VAL A 46 12.87 3.62 9.88
N VAL A 47 13.39 4.21 10.94
CA VAL A 47 12.89 5.47 11.47
C VAL A 47 13.99 6.51 11.42
N VAL A 48 13.72 7.61 10.74
CA VAL A 48 14.66 8.70 10.50
C VAL A 48 14.15 9.96 11.18
N ALA A 49 15.00 10.66 11.92
CA ALA A 49 14.61 11.94 12.50
C ALA A 49 14.37 12.98 11.39
N GLY A 50 13.29 13.76 11.50
CA GLY A 50 12.89 14.73 10.47
C GLY A 50 12.08 14.15 9.32
N VAL A 51 11.97 14.95 8.25
CA VAL A 51 11.23 14.61 7.02
C VAL A 51 12.20 13.97 6.03
N VAL A 52 11.76 12.89 5.39
CA VAL A 52 12.51 12.17 4.35
C VAL A 52 11.75 12.28 3.03
N GLU A 53 12.47 12.54 1.96
CA GLU A 53 11.96 12.48 0.58
C GLU A 53 12.00 11.01 0.12
N GLU A 54 10.82 10.40 -0.04
CA GLU A 54 10.67 8.97 -0.36
C GLU A 54 11.22 8.64 -1.75
N GLU A 55 10.94 9.50 -2.75
CA GLU A 55 11.35 9.33 -4.14
C GLU A 55 12.87 9.24 -4.27
N ARG A 56 13.60 10.07 -3.50
CA ARG A 56 15.06 10.04 -3.49
C ARG A 56 15.61 8.71 -2.96
N LEU A 57 14.89 8.02 -2.06
CA LEU A 57 15.29 6.71 -1.56
C LEU A 57 14.99 5.59 -2.55
N HIS A 58 13.88 5.65 -3.28
CA HIS A 58 13.61 4.71 -4.39
C HIS A 58 14.70 4.82 -5.45
N GLU A 59 15.02 6.03 -5.88
CA GLU A 59 16.09 6.26 -6.85
C GLU A 59 17.46 5.73 -6.38
N GLU A 60 17.80 5.88 -5.09
CA GLU A 60 19.04 5.34 -4.54
C GLU A 60 19.05 3.81 -4.48
N LEU A 61 17.91 3.17 -4.25
CA LEU A 61 17.78 1.72 -4.30
C LEU A 61 17.87 1.20 -5.73
N GLU A 62 17.13 1.78 -6.67
CA GLU A 62 17.17 1.42 -8.09
C GLU A 62 18.59 1.51 -8.67
N ARG A 63 19.36 2.54 -8.28
CA ARG A 63 20.74 2.72 -8.74
C ARG A 63 21.69 1.62 -8.27
N ARG A 64 21.40 0.97 -7.14
CA ARG A 64 22.42 0.22 -6.39
C ARG A 64 22.01 -1.20 -6.02
N VAL A 65 20.73 -1.57 -6.14
CA VAL A 65 20.19 -2.80 -5.57
C VAL A 65 19.42 -3.58 -6.62
N GLU A 66 19.73 -4.87 -6.72
CA GLU A 66 19.00 -5.82 -7.55
C GLU A 66 18.48 -7.02 -6.74
N PRO A 67 17.31 -7.58 -7.09
CA PRO A 67 16.34 -7.03 -8.04
C PRO A 67 15.74 -5.70 -7.54
N GLU A 68 15.09 -4.96 -8.46
CA GLU A 68 14.34 -3.75 -8.14
C GLU A 68 13.38 -3.97 -6.96
N PHE A 69 13.28 -2.98 -6.07
CA PHE A 69 12.54 -3.11 -4.83
C PHE A 69 11.83 -1.81 -4.44
N ASP A 70 10.49 -1.83 -4.58
CA ASP A 70 9.60 -0.76 -4.16
C ASP A 70 8.78 -1.10 -2.90
N GLY A 71 9.16 -2.16 -2.19
CA GLY A 71 8.42 -2.65 -1.03
C GLY A 71 8.61 -1.81 0.22
N PHE A 72 8.57 -0.48 0.16
CA PHE A 72 8.54 0.37 1.33
C PHE A 72 7.70 1.63 1.14
N GLU A 73 7.15 2.17 2.24
CA GLU A 73 6.35 3.41 2.23
C GLU A 73 6.79 4.32 3.38
N ALA A 74 6.84 5.64 3.16
CA ALA A 74 7.13 6.61 4.19
C ALA A 74 5.85 7.10 4.91
N HIS A 75 5.92 7.12 6.24
CA HIS A 75 4.84 7.65 7.06
C HIS A 75 5.38 8.65 8.09
N PRO A 76 4.73 9.81 8.25
CA PRO A 76 5.10 10.74 9.31
C PRO A 76 4.76 10.14 10.68
N VAL A 77 5.71 10.21 11.61
CA VAL A 77 5.54 9.77 13.00
C VAL A 77 6.12 10.81 13.95
N VAL A 78 5.68 10.77 15.22
CA VAL A 78 6.24 11.59 16.29
C VAL A 78 6.97 10.68 17.27
N ARG A 79 8.23 11.00 17.58
CA ARG A 79 9.06 10.28 18.55
C ARG A 79 9.50 11.22 19.65
N ALA A 80 9.11 10.91 20.88
CA ALA A 80 9.46 11.72 22.05
C ALA A 80 9.18 13.23 21.87
N GLY A 81 8.09 13.57 21.18
CA GLY A 81 7.71 14.96 20.86
C GLY A 81 8.36 15.55 19.61
N THR A 82 9.30 14.85 18.97
CA THR A 82 10.01 15.31 17.77
C THR A 82 9.46 14.64 16.50
N PRO A 83 9.26 15.39 15.40
CA PRO A 83 8.90 14.80 14.11
C PRO A 83 9.97 13.83 13.57
N ALA A 84 9.52 12.71 13.03
CA ALA A 84 10.33 11.70 12.38
C ALA A 84 9.55 11.05 11.22
N THR A 85 10.25 10.34 10.37
CA THR A 85 9.67 9.57 9.25
C THR A 85 9.90 8.09 9.49
N ALA A 86 8.84 7.29 9.42
CA ALA A 86 8.89 5.84 9.52
C ALA A 86 8.72 5.24 8.12
N LEU A 87 9.78 4.62 7.62
CA LEU A 87 9.81 3.85 6.39
C LEU A 87 9.40 2.41 6.72
N VAL A 88 8.16 2.05 6.41
CA VAL A 88 7.64 0.70 6.63
C VAL A 88 8.12 -0.18 5.49
N VAL A 89 8.95 -1.17 5.79
CA VAL A 89 9.63 -2.01 4.79
C VAL A 89 9.02 -3.41 4.77
N GLU A 90 8.58 -3.84 3.60
CA GLU A 90 8.06 -5.17 3.33
C GLU A 90 9.18 -6.22 3.25
N ALA A 91 8.79 -7.49 3.16
CA ALA A 91 9.75 -8.58 2.94
C ALA A 91 10.06 -8.71 1.45
N ALA A 92 11.33 -8.88 1.09
CA ALA A 92 11.70 -9.27 -0.27
C ALA A 92 11.14 -10.67 -0.60
N VAL A 93 10.63 -10.84 -1.82
CA VAL A 93 9.99 -12.06 -2.32
C VAL A 93 10.80 -12.62 -3.48
N GLY A 94 10.93 -13.94 -3.56
CA GLY A 94 11.68 -14.60 -4.63
C GLY A 94 13.19 -14.58 -4.38
N MET A 95 13.85 -13.46 -4.64
CA MET A 95 15.31 -13.30 -4.52
C MET A 95 15.68 -12.29 -3.43
N PRO A 96 16.83 -12.47 -2.74
CA PRO A 96 17.33 -11.47 -1.82
C PRO A 96 17.86 -10.26 -2.60
N LEU A 97 17.77 -9.09 -1.98
CA LEU A 97 18.29 -7.83 -2.49
C LEU A 97 19.82 -7.78 -2.32
N VAL A 98 20.52 -7.55 -3.42
CA VAL A 98 21.98 -7.54 -3.58
C VAL A 98 22.41 -6.15 -4.03
N PHE A 99 23.49 -5.62 -3.46
CA PHE A 99 24.09 -4.38 -3.93
C PHE A 99 24.94 -4.65 -5.18
N VAL A 100 24.67 -3.97 -6.29
CA VAL A 100 25.33 -4.21 -7.59
C VAL A 100 26.76 -3.70 -7.64
N ASP A 101 27.07 -2.67 -6.85
CA ASP A 101 28.40 -2.04 -6.85
C ASP A 101 29.50 -2.98 -6.33
N ASP A 102 29.16 -3.81 -5.34
CA ASP A 102 30.10 -4.67 -4.61
C ASP A 102 29.66 -6.14 -4.51
N GLY A 103 28.47 -6.49 -5.01
CA GLY A 103 27.89 -7.82 -4.93
C GLY A 103 27.42 -8.21 -3.52
N GLU A 104 27.32 -7.25 -2.60
CA GLU A 104 27.08 -7.54 -1.19
C GLU A 104 25.59 -7.66 -0.85
N LEU A 105 25.30 -8.63 0.02
CA LEU A 105 23.99 -8.82 0.61
C LEU A 105 24.00 -8.32 2.05
N TYR A 106 22.97 -7.61 2.46
CA TYR A 106 22.80 -7.19 3.84
C TYR A 106 21.57 -7.86 4.47
N PHE A 107 21.69 -8.23 5.74
CA PHE A 107 20.62 -8.81 6.55
C PHE A 107 20.59 -8.21 7.95
N ARG A 108 19.41 -8.22 8.58
CA ARG A 108 19.22 -7.81 9.97
C ARG A 108 19.61 -8.91 10.93
N ARG A 109 20.66 -8.64 11.71
CA ARG A 109 21.09 -9.43 12.87
C ARG A 109 20.94 -8.61 14.14
N GLY A 110 19.93 -8.94 14.94
CA GLY A 110 19.61 -8.15 16.12
C GLY A 110 19.29 -6.70 15.72
N GLY A 111 19.94 -5.73 16.36
CA GLY A 111 19.74 -4.30 16.05
C GLY A 111 20.57 -3.73 14.91
N ARG A 112 21.30 -4.55 14.12
CA ARG A 112 22.23 -4.08 13.09
C ARG A 112 21.98 -4.73 11.73
N SER A 113 22.30 -3.98 10.68
CA SER A 113 22.40 -4.47 9.31
C SER A 113 23.84 -4.85 9.05
N SER A 114 24.05 -6.06 8.55
CA SER A 114 25.39 -6.64 8.42
C SER A 114 25.48 -7.47 7.16
N ARG A 115 26.69 -7.59 6.60
CA ARG A 115 26.97 -8.44 5.44
C ARG A 115 26.46 -9.86 5.70
N ALA A 116 25.89 -10.48 4.67
CA ALA A 116 25.26 -11.78 4.74
C ALA A 116 26.27 -12.88 5.06
N HIS A 117 25.78 -13.94 5.69
CA HIS A 117 26.48 -15.19 5.89
C HIS A 117 25.58 -16.31 5.33
N GLY A 118 26.13 -17.51 5.13
CA GLY A 118 25.36 -18.63 4.55
C GLY A 118 24.06 -18.95 5.31
N ASN A 119 24.04 -18.75 6.63
CA ASN A 119 22.83 -18.95 7.43
C ASN A 119 21.71 -17.95 7.12
N ASP A 120 22.03 -16.70 6.75
CA ASP A 120 20.99 -15.71 6.43
C ASP A 120 20.31 -16.03 5.10
N VAL A 121 21.11 -16.45 4.12
CA VAL A 121 20.62 -16.88 2.80
C VAL A 121 19.77 -18.14 2.96
N ARG A 122 20.23 -19.11 3.76
CA ARG A 122 19.41 -20.29 4.11
C ARG A 122 18.10 -19.89 4.76
N ASP A 123 18.13 -19.01 5.76
CA ASP A 123 16.92 -18.55 6.45
C ASP A 123 15.97 -17.79 5.51
N PHE A 124 16.50 -17.04 4.55
CA PHE A 124 15.72 -16.39 3.50
C PHE A 124 15.02 -17.42 2.63
N ILE A 125 15.76 -18.38 2.06
CA ILE A 125 15.20 -19.43 1.19
C ILE A 125 14.14 -20.23 1.95
N LEU A 126 14.41 -20.61 3.20
CA LEU A 126 13.43 -21.32 4.04
C LEU A 126 12.16 -20.49 4.28
N ARG A 127 12.26 -19.16 4.43
CA ARG A 127 11.07 -18.30 4.51
C ARG A 127 10.26 -18.33 3.22
N GLN A 128 10.91 -18.23 2.06
CA GLN A 128 10.25 -18.29 0.75
C GLN A 128 9.53 -19.64 0.56
N LEU A 129 10.22 -20.76 0.79
CA LEU A 129 9.64 -22.11 0.71
C LEU A 129 8.43 -22.28 1.63
N ASN A 130 8.51 -21.76 2.86
CA ASN A 130 7.40 -21.82 3.81
C ASN A 130 6.22 -20.91 3.42
N ALA A 131 6.46 -19.81 2.71
CA ALA A 131 5.40 -18.96 2.18
C ALA A 131 4.68 -19.69 1.03
N THR A 132 5.42 -20.20 0.06
CA THR A 132 4.89 -20.99 -1.06
C THR A 132 4.11 -22.21 -0.57
N ARG A 133 4.66 -22.96 0.39
CA ARG A 133 3.97 -24.12 0.99
C ARG A 133 2.64 -23.74 1.63
N ARG A 134 2.59 -22.61 2.36
CA ARG A 134 1.36 -22.13 2.99
C ARG A 134 0.31 -21.74 1.95
N GLN A 135 0.72 -21.06 0.89
CA GLN A 135 -0.17 -20.71 -0.21
C GLN A 135 -0.75 -21.97 -0.88
N TRP A 136 0.08 -22.97 -1.17
CA TRP A 136 -0.37 -24.21 -1.79
C TRP A 136 -1.37 -24.96 -0.91
N ILE A 137 -1.11 -25.08 0.39
CA ILE A 137 -2.02 -25.76 1.33
C ILE A 137 -3.37 -25.03 1.42
N ALA A 138 -3.36 -23.69 1.39
CA ALA A 138 -4.59 -22.90 1.38
C ALA A 138 -5.42 -23.17 0.12
N ASN A 139 -4.80 -23.13 -1.05
CA ASN A 139 -5.46 -23.39 -2.33
C ASN A 139 -6.00 -24.82 -2.42
N ILE A 140 -5.23 -25.82 -1.98
CA ILE A 140 -5.67 -27.22 -1.94
C ILE A 140 -6.87 -27.38 -1.01
N ARG A 141 -6.84 -26.76 0.18
CA ARG A 141 -7.98 -26.79 1.12
C ARG A 141 -9.24 -26.22 0.46
N GLN A 142 -9.12 -25.11 -0.25
CA GLN A 142 -10.24 -24.48 -0.94
C GLN A 142 -10.87 -25.43 -1.97
N VAL A 143 -10.05 -26.14 -2.75
CA VAL A 143 -10.53 -27.14 -3.72
C VAL A 143 -11.18 -28.34 -3.02
N MET A 144 -10.57 -28.85 -1.94
CA MET A 144 -11.08 -30.01 -1.20
C MET A 144 -12.41 -29.77 -0.49
N HIS A 145 -12.69 -28.55 -0.04
CA HIS A 145 -13.96 -28.19 0.60
C HIS A 145 -14.99 -27.61 -0.38
N ALA A 146 -14.68 -27.61 -1.68
CA ALA A 146 -15.64 -27.19 -2.68
C ALA A 146 -16.84 -28.16 -2.67
N PRO A 147 -18.08 -27.65 -2.77
CA PRO A 147 -19.27 -28.50 -2.77
C PRO A 147 -19.27 -29.46 -3.96
N ASP A 148 -20.02 -30.55 -3.85
CA ASP A 148 -20.16 -31.53 -4.93
C ASP A 148 -20.59 -30.82 -6.23
N ARG A 149 -19.90 -31.13 -7.34
CA ARG A 149 -20.03 -30.49 -8.67
C ARG A 149 -19.49 -29.06 -8.79
N ALA A 150 -18.71 -28.56 -7.83
CA ALA A 150 -17.96 -27.33 -8.03
C ALA A 150 -16.94 -27.47 -9.17
N GLU A 151 -16.93 -26.50 -10.08
CA GLU A 151 -15.93 -26.41 -11.16
C GLU A 151 -14.77 -25.53 -10.70
N VAL A 152 -13.54 -26.04 -10.85
CA VAL A 152 -12.31 -25.29 -10.58
C VAL A 152 -11.70 -24.88 -11.91
N ALA A 153 -11.72 -23.59 -12.20
CA ALA A 153 -11.04 -23.02 -13.35
C ALA A 153 -9.72 -22.37 -12.90
N ILE A 154 -8.61 -22.78 -13.50
CA ILE A 154 -7.34 -22.03 -13.40
C ILE A 154 -7.38 -21.04 -14.55
N VAL A 155 -7.56 -19.77 -14.22
CA VAL A 155 -7.47 -18.69 -15.19
C VAL A 155 -6.06 -18.16 -15.10
N GLU A 156 -5.28 -18.30 -16.17
CA GLU A 156 -4.10 -17.45 -16.32
C GLU A 156 -4.61 -16.02 -16.26
N THR A 157 -3.98 -15.15 -15.46
CA THR A 157 -4.22 -13.71 -15.53
C THR A 157 -3.84 -13.31 -16.95
N ALA A 158 -4.79 -13.41 -17.88
CA ALA A 158 -4.58 -13.05 -19.25
C ALA A 158 -4.36 -11.55 -19.20
N ASP A 159 -3.14 -11.15 -19.56
CA ASP A 159 -2.90 -9.77 -19.96
C ASP A 159 -3.99 -9.37 -20.96
N ARG A 160 -4.33 -8.08 -20.93
CA ARG A 160 -5.32 -7.45 -21.81
C ARG A 160 -5.18 -7.98 -23.24
N ASP A 161 -6.29 -8.12 -23.96
CA ASP A 161 -6.23 -8.43 -25.40
C ASP A 161 -5.38 -7.37 -26.15
N GLU A 162 -5.05 -7.60 -27.42
CA GLU A 162 -4.23 -6.67 -28.22
C GLU A 162 -4.81 -5.23 -28.27
N GLU A 163 -6.09 -5.05 -27.90
CA GLU A 163 -6.79 -3.79 -27.80
C GLU A 163 -6.98 -3.23 -26.37
N GLY A 164 -6.40 -3.86 -25.35
CA GLY A 164 -6.42 -3.35 -23.98
C GLY A 164 -7.69 -3.69 -23.17
N ARG A 165 -8.59 -4.54 -23.69
CA ARG A 165 -9.87 -4.85 -23.03
C ARG A 165 -9.68 -5.92 -21.95
N PRO A 166 -10.44 -5.81 -20.83
CA PRO A 166 -10.37 -6.81 -19.77
C PRO A 166 -10.99 -8.12 -20.23
N THR A 167 -10.27 -9.22 -19.99
CA THR A 167 -10.75 -10.58 -20.26
C THR A 167 -11.97 -10.87 -19.38
N LEU A 168 -13.15 -10.93 -20.00
CA LEU A 168 -14.41 -11.24 -19.32
C LEU A 168 -14.45 -12.75 -19.03
N ILE A 169 -14.62 -13.13 -17.76
CA ILE A 169 -14.67 -14.53 -17.35
C ILE A 169 -16.10 -14.90 -17.00
N ARG A 170 -16.62 -15.94 -17.63
CA ARG A 170 -17.93 -16.50 -17.28
C ARG A 170 -17.72 -17.65 -16.30
N LEU A 171 -18.14 -17.43 -15.05
CA LEU A 171 -18.02 -18.42 -13.96
C LEU A 171 -19.08 -19.54 -14.01
N THR A 172 -19.78 -19.69 -15.14
CA THR A 172 -20.88 -20.64 -15.32
C THR A 172 -20.99 -21.11 -16.76
N THR A 173 -21.59 -22.29 -16.96
CA THR A 173 -21.89 -22.88 -18.28
C THR A 173 -23.13 -22.28 -18.94
N ASP A 174 -23.91 -21.45 -18.23
CA ASP A 174 -25.09 -20.79 -18.78
C ASP A 174 -24.67 -19.73 -19.84
N PRO A 175 -25.09 -19.88 -21.11
CA PRO A 175 -24.77 -18.92 -22.17
C PRO A 175 -25.41 -17.54 -21.98
N HIS A 176 -26.39 -17.40 -21.08
CA HIS A 176 -27.12 -16.16 -20.80
C HIS A 176 -26.73 -15.48 -19.48
N ALA A 177 -25.84 -16.09 -18.70
CA ALA A 177 -25.40 -15.48 -17.44
C ALA A 177 -24.61 -14.18 -17.69
N PRO A 178 -24.76 -13.16 -16.82
CA PRO A 178 -24.00 -11.93 -16.90
C PRO A 178 -22.50 -12.23 -16.92
N LEU A 179 -21.79 -11.58 -17.84
CA LEU A 179 -20.34 -11.60 -17.90
C LEU A 179 -19.81 -10.71 -16.77
N TYR A 180 -19.00 -11.30 -15.88
CA TYR A 180 -18.27 -10.55 -14.87
C TYR A 180 -16.81 -10.47 -15.32
N GLY A 181 -16.28 -9.25 -15.37
CA GLY A 181 -14.89 -8.98 -15.71
C GLY A 181 -14.30 -8.03 -14.70
N GLN A 182 -12.97 -8.05 -14.60
CA GLN A 182 -12.24 -7.00 -13.89
C GLN A 182 -12.34 -5.73 -14.73
N VAL A 183 -13.27 -4.82 -14.38
CA VAL A 183 -13.41 -3.54 -15.09
C VAL A 183 -12.10 -2.76 -14.93
N ASP A 184 -11.57 -2.23 -16.03
CA ASP A 184 -10.35 -1.42 -16.00
C ASP A 184 -10.52 -0.31 -14.94
N PRO A 185 -9.62 -0.22 -13.95
CA PRO A 185 -9.61 0.88 -13.01
C PRO A 185 -9.64 2.26 -13.66
N ASP A 186 -9.00 2.43 -14.82
CA ASP A 186 -9.01 3.71 -15.54
C ASP A 186 -10.40 4.04 -16.13
N GLN A 187 -11.28 3.06 -16.28
CA GLN A 187 -12.67 3.26 -16.73
C GLN A 187 -13.66 3.31 -15.57
N SER A 188 -13.48 2.44 -14.56
CA SER A 188 -14.36 2.39 -13.39
C SER A 188 -14.09 3.54 -12.41
N HIS A 189 -12.84 4.00 -12.34
CA HIS A 189 -12.36 5.05 -11.46
C HIS A 189 -11.51 6.05 -12.27
N PRO A 190 -12.11 6.76 -13.24
CA PRO A 190 -11.36 7.56 -14.20
C PRO A 190 -10.64 8.75 -13.57
N TYR A 191 -11.05 9.21 -12.38
CA TYR A 191 -10.57 10.46 -11.82
C TYR A 191 -9.44 10.28 -10.82
N ARG A 192 -8.34 11.00 -11.01
CA ARG A 192 -7.39 11.30 -9.93
C ARG A 192 -8.00 12.35 -9.00
N GLN A 193 -7.40 12.54 -7.81
CA GLN A 193 -7.99 13.41 -6.79
C GLN A 193 -8.30 14.84 -7.29
N LYS A 194 -7.39 15.43 -8.09
CA LYS A 194 -7.58 16.76 -8.66
C LYS A 194 -8.77 16.82 -9.62
N GLU A 195 -8.98 15.77 -10.40
CA GLU A 195 -10.06 15.64 -11.38
C GLU A 195 -11.40 15.39 -10.69
N ALA A 196 -11.43 14.52 -9.67
CA ALA A 196 -12.62 14.28 -8.87
C ALA A 196 -13.11 15.57 -8.17
N ILE A 197 -12.17 16.40 -7.69
CA ILE A 197 -12.48 17.73 -7.13
C ILE A 197 -13.02 18.67 -8.19
N ALA A 198 -12.39 18.73 -9.36
CA ALA A 198 -12.84 19.58 -10.45
C ALA A 198 -14.26 19.19 -10.91
N GLU A 199 -14.52 17.88 -11.01
CA GLU A 199 -15.80 17.33 -11.40
C GLU A 199 -16.88 17.54 -10.34
N ALA A 200 -16.57 17.35 -9.06
CA ALA A 200 -17.47 17.68 -7.96
C ALA A 200 -17.83 19.18 -7.95
N ASN A 201 -16.84 20.07 -8.09
CA ASN A 201 -17.08 21.51 -8.15
C ASN A 201 -17.90 21.94 -9.36
N ARG A 202 -17.69 21.26 -10.51
CA ARG A 202 -18.50 21.47 -11.71
C ARG A 202 -19.96 21.09 -11.47
N ARG A 203 -20.22 19.94 -10.82
CA ARG A 203 -21.58 19.47 -10.51
C ARG A 203 -22.27 20.26 -9.39
N LEU A 204 -21.51 20.87 -8.49
CA LEU A 204 -22.03 21.77 -7.45
C LEU A 204 -22.37 23.18 -7.99
N ASP A 205 -22.00 23.49 -9.24
CA ASP A 205 -22.37 24.73 -9.97
C ASP A 205 -22.16 26.02 -9.15
N GLY A 206 -21.04 26.10 -8.41
CA GLY A 206 -20.66 27.29 -7.65
C GLY A 206 -21.45 27.53 -6.35
N THR A 207 -22.39 26.67 -5.98
CA THR A 207 -23.05 26.72 -4.66
C THR A 207 -22.06 26.48 -3.52
N ARG A 208 -21.03 25.66 -3.78
CA ARG A 208 -19.91 25.39 -2.87
C ARG A 208 -18.65 25.07 -3.66
N SER A 209 -17.50 25.42 -3.08
CA SER A 209 -16.18 24.99 -3.57
C SER A 209 -15.57 23.98 -2.60
N VAL A 210 -15.31 22.78 -3.11
CA VAL A 210 -14.67 21.66 -2.45
C VAL A 210 -13.19 21.65 -2.83
N ASN A 211 -12.30 21.48 -1.85
CA ASN A 211 -10.86 21.33 -2.08
C ASN A 211 -10.34 19.95 -1.63
N ALA A 212 -9.05 19.70 -1.82
CA ALA A 212 -8.43 18.41 -1.48
C ALA A 212 -8.53 18.04 0.00
N PHE A 213 -8.54 19.03 0.90
CA PHE A 213 -8.68 18.81 2.33
C PHE A 213 -10.11 18.42 2.72
N ASP A 214 -11.12 18.95 2.03
CA ASP A 214 -12.52 18.59 2.24
C ASP A 214 -12.76 17.14 1.81
N VAL A 215 -12.28 16.75 0.62
CA VAL A 215 -12.33 15.36 0.13
C VAL A 215 -11.57 14.42 1.08
N LEU A 216 -10.38 14.81 1.56
CA LEU A 216 -9.63 14.03 2.56
C LEU A 216 -10.43 13.86 3.85
N SER A 217 -11.01 14.93 4.38
CA SER A 217 -11.75 14.91 5.64
C SER A 217 -12.98 13.99 5.55
N VAL A 218 -13.73 14.08 4.45
CA VAL A 218 -14.86 13.21 4.15
C VAL A 218 -14.41 11.75 4.08
N ARG A 219 -13.36 11.44 3.30
CA ARG A 219 -12.86 10.07 3.19
C ARG A 219 -12.43 9.48 4.52
N ARG A 220 -11.81 10.28 5.39
CA ARG A 220 -11.31 9.81 6.70
C ARG A 220 -12.42 9.68 7.74
N VAL A 221 -13.44 10.53 7.71
CA VAL A 221 -14.56 10.49 8.67
C VAL A 221 -15.56 9.39 8.34
N TYR A 222 -15.80 9.15 7.05
CA TYR A 222 -16.75 8.14 6.56
C TYR A 222 -16.07 6.84 6.13
N ASP A 223 -14.79 6.70 6.43
CA ASP A 223 -13.97 5.51 6.11
C ASP A 223 -14.12 5.08 4.65
N ILE A 224 -13.88 5.99 3.69
CA ILE A 224 -13.99 5.71 2.25
C ILE A 224 -12.63 5.27 1.73
N THR A 225 -12.47 3.96 1.66
CA THR A 225 -11.29 3.22 1.19
C THR A 225 -11.72 2.18 0.18
N GLU A 226 -10.78 1.59 -0.56
CA GLU A 226 -11.08 0.49 -1.48
C GLU A 226 -11.68 -0.74 -0.75
N ALA A 227 -11.25 -0.99 0.50
CA ALA A 227 -11.77 -2.13 1.27
C ALA A 227 -13.21 -1.92 1.77
N SER A 228 -13.59 -0.68 2.06
CA SER A 228 -14.90 -0.34 2.64
C SER A 228 -15.92 0.14 1.61
N ARG A 229 -15.44 0.77 0.53
CA ARG A 229 -16.21 1.38 -0.57
C ARG A 229 -15.49 1.17 -1.91
N PRO A 230 -15.34 -0.09 -2.36
CA PRO A 230 -14.68 -0.41 -3.64
C PRO A 230 -15.39 0.21 -4.86
N GLU A 231 -16.66 0.61 -4.72
CA GLU A 231 -17.41 1.31 -5.76
C GLU A 231 -17.01 2.79 -5.91
N PHE A 232 -16.30 3.36 -4.92
CA PHE A 232 -15.92 4.77 -4.89
C PHE A 232 -14.44 5.01 -5.14
N VAL A 233 -13.59 4.10 -4.67
CA VAL A 233 -12.14 4.27 -4.68
C VAL A 233 -11.47 2.99 -5.09
N HIS A 234 -10.60 3.08 -6.08
CA HIS A 234 -9.60 2.08 -6.40
C HIS A 234 -8.22 2.62 -6.04
N VAL A 235 -7.39 1.82 -5.38
CA VAL A 235 -6.00 2.16 -5.12
C VAL A 235 -5.12 1.22 -5.95
N PRO A 236 -4.60 1.69 -7.10
CA PRO A 236 -3.73 0.85 -7.92
C PRO A 236 -2.47 0.50 -7.13
N LYS A 237 -1.93 -0.69 -7.36
CA LYS A 237 -0.76 -1.23 -6.66
C LYS A 237 0.46 -0.29 -6.69
N PHE A 238 0.58 0.54 -7.72
CA PHE A 238 1.69 1.49 -7.93
C PHE A 238 1.19 2.87 -8.34
N GLY A 239 0.25 3.46 -7.60
CA GLY A 239 -0.22 4.80 -7.93
C GLY A 239 -1.14 5.44 -6.90
N SER A 240 -1.46 6.72 -7.14
CA SER A 240 -2.40 7.47 -6.29
C SER A 240 -3.83 6.92 -6.40
N PRO A 241 -4.68 7.07 -5.38
CA PRO A 241 -6.07 6.65 -5.45
C PRO A 241 -6.82 7.27 -6.63
N GLN A 242 -7.61 6.43 -7.28
CA GLN A 242 -8.53 6.75 -8.35
C GLN A 242 -9.96 6.73 -7.82
N TYR A 243 -10.81 7.59 -8.37
CA TYR A 243 -12.18 7.81 -7.91
C TYR A 243 -13.17 7.60 -9.06
N SER A 244 -14.30 7.01 -8.73
CA SER A 244 -15.39 6.76 -9.68
C SER A 244 -16.35 7.95 -9.79
N ASP A 245 -17.19 7.94 -10.81
CA ASP A 245 -18.35 8.84 -10.89
C ASP A 245 -19.29 8.69 -9.69
N ALA A 246 -19.48 7.47 -9.19
CA ALA A 246 -20.34 7.20 -8.04
C ALA A 246 -19.83 7.90 -6.76
N PHE A 247 -18.51 8.05 -6.61
CA PHE A 247 -17.95 8.83 -5.52
C PHE A 247 -18.30 10.32 -5.65
N VAL A 248 -18.18 10.88 -6.85
CA VAL A 248 -18.51 12.29 -7.10
C VAL A 248 -20.00 12.55 -6.91
N ASP A 249 -20.86 11.67 -7.43
CA ASP A 249 -22.32 11.75 -7.24
C ASP A 249 -22.68 11.70 -5.76
N TRP A 250 -22.07 10.79 -5.02
CA TRP A 250 -22.30 10.69 -3.59
C TRP A 250 -21.91 11.99 -2.85
N LEU A 251 -20.78 12.62 -3.20
CA LEU A 251 -20.38 13.91 -2.60
C LEU A 251 -21.42 15.02 -2.85
N VAL A 252 -21.91 15.13 -4.09
CA VAL A 252 -22.91 16.11 -4.48
C VAL A 252 -24.24 15.85 -3.77
N GLU A 253 -24.66 14.58 -3.70
CA GLU A 253 -25.88 14.19 -2.98
C GLU A 253 -25.78 14.48 -1.48
N GLN A 254 -24.63 14.25 -0.85
CA GLN A 254 -24.47 14.56 0.58
C GLN A 254 -24.56 16.06 0.84
N ASP A 255 -23.97 16.90 -0.01
CA ASP A 255 -24.06 18.37 0.12
C ASP A 255 -25.49 18.87 -0.12
N ALA A 256 -26.20 18.29 -1.09
CA ALA A 256 -27.61 18.62 -1.36
C ALA A 256 -28.52 18.25 -0.16
N ARG A 257 -28.22 17.16 0.55
CA ARG A 257 -28.97 16.72 1.73
C ARG A 257 -28.59 17.51 2.98
N ASP A 258 -27.32 17.85 3.15
CA ASP A 258 -26.79 18.62 4.27
C ASP A 258 -25.75 19.63 3.76
N PRO A 259 -26.13 20.91 3.60
CA PRO A 259 -25.19 21.95 3.18
C PRO A 259 -24.01 22.14 4.14
N GLY A 260 -24.08 21.64 5.37
CA GLY A 260 -22.99 21.65 6.34
C GLY A 260 -22.04 20.45 6.23
N PHE A 261 -22.31 19.50 5.33
CA PHE A 261 -21.66 18.19 5.26
C PHE A 261 -20.12 18.26 5.26
N PHE A 262 -19.54 19.06 4.37
CA PHE A 262 -18.09 19.18 4.25
C PHE A 262 -17.44 19.84 5.47
N GLU A 263 -18.05 20.89 6.01
CA GLU A 263 -17.54 21.58 7.21
C GLU A 263 -17.66 20.71 8.47
N ALA A 264 -18.74 19.93 8.57
CA ALA A 264 -18.93 18.96 9.63
C ALA A 264 -17.89 17.83 9.55
N ALA A 265 -17.65 17.29 8.36
CA ALA A 265 -16.61 16.29 8.13
C ALA A 265 -15.21 16.85 8.48
N LYS A 266 -14.90 18.05 8.00
CA LYS A 266 -13.65 18.75 8.31
C LYS A 266 -13.44 18.94 9.82
N SER A 267 -14.46 19.42 10.52
CA SER A 267 -14.42 19.64 11.97
C SER A 267 -14.22 18.32 12.72
N ARG A 268 -14.92 17.25 12.34
CA ARG A 268 -14.75 15.90 12.93
C ARG A 268 -13.34 15.35 12.67
N TYR A 269 -12.82 15.52 11.46
CA TYR A 269 -11.47 15.09 11.12
C TYR A 269 -10.40 15.87 11.90
N LEU A 270 -10.57 17.18 12.08
CA LEU A 270 -9.66 17.98 12.90
C LEU A 270 -9.75 17.58 14.39
N ALA A 271 -10.94 17.24 14.90
CA ALA A 271 -11.11 16.78 16.27
C ALA A 271 -10.38 15.44 16.53
N THR A 272 -10.36 14.52 15.56
CA THR A 272 -9.58 13.27 15.69
C THR A 272 -8.07 13.50 15.64
N ARG A 273 -7.59 14.61 15.04
CA ARG A 273 -6.19 15.05 15.13
C ARG A 273 -5.87 15.77 16.45
N GLY A 274 -6.83 16.52 17.01
CA GLY A 274 -6.68 17.22 18.29
C GLY A 274 -6.66 16.30 19.51
N SER A 275 -7.40 15.19 19.48
CA SER A 275 -7.43 14.17 20.55
C SER A 275 -6.17 13.30 20.62
N ARG A 276 -5.21 13.48 19.69
CA ARG A 276 -3.92 12.76 19.66
C ARG A 276 -2.73 13.63 20.13
N ARG A 277 -2.99 14.79 20.75
CA ARG A 277 -1.97 15.57 21.46
C ARG A 277 -1.78 15.09 22.89
#